data_AF-A0A1N7S8G4-F1
#
_entry.id   AF-A0A1N7S8G4-F1
#
_cell.length_a   1.000
_cell.length_b   1.000
_cell.length_c   1.000
_cell.angle_alpha   90.00
_cell.angle_beta   90.00
_cell.angle_gamma   90.00
#
_symmetry.space_group_name_H-M   'P 1'
#
loop_
_entity.id
_entity.type
_entity.pdbx_description
1 polymer ?
#
loop_
_entity_poly.entity_id
_entity_poly.type
_entity_poly.pdbx_seq_one_letter_code
_entity_poly.pdbx_strand_id
1 'polypeptide(L)'
;MRATTRRGCSTPCRLDEVRSSLCDPEGLRDDLLRLHSIAHTLINDAGLTVGAQDEPFVDQVSDVIDKIDQYVADLLSIRDVLQPLEALRSDSPTCFDGR
;
A
#
# COMPACT_ATOMS: atom_id res chain seq x y z
N MET A 1 12.73 -34.13 12.92
CA MET A 1 12.13 -32.84 13.33
C MET A 1 12.84 -31.73 12.56
N ARG A 2 12.28 -31.30 11.43
CA ARG A 2 12.93 -30.32 10.54
C ARG A 2 12.56 -28.93 10.99
N ALA A 3 13.54 -28.14 11.41
CA ALA A 3 13.39 -26.73 11.70
C ALA A 3 12.93 -26.02 10.42
N THR A 4 11.72 -25.47 10.43
CA THR A 4 11.25 -24.55 9.40
C THR A 4 12.00 -23.25 9.58
N THR A 5 13.10 -23.10 8.82
CA THR A 5 13.75 -21.81 8.65
C THR A 5 12.70 -20.86 8.06
N ARG A 6 12.10 -20.03 8.93
CA ARG A 6 11.31 -18.86 8.54
C ARG A 6 12.26 -18.00 7.70
N ARG A 7 12.19 -18.14 6.37
CA ARG A 7 12.98 -17.32 5.45
C ARG A 7 12.73 -15.87 5.84
N GLY A 8 13.79 -15.16 6.23
CA GLY A 8 13.72 -13.74 6.54
C GLY A 8 13.05 -13.04 5.36
N CYS A 9 11.95 -12.35 5.63
CA CYS A 9 11.15 -11.66 4.62
C CYS A 9 12.07 -10.68 3.88
N SER A 10 12.35 -10.96 2.61
CA SER A 10 13.14 -10.09 1.75
C SER A 10 12.25 -8.96 1.24
N THR A 11 12.84 -7.81 0.90
CA THR A 11 12.16 -6.64 0.30
C THR A 11 11.11 -6.99 -0.77
N PRO A 12 11.37 -7.90 -1.73
CA PRO A 12 10.36 -8.31 -2.71
C PRO A 12 9.13 -8.99 -2.10
N CYS A 13 9.24 -9.72 -0.99
CA CYS A 13 8.09 -10.34 -0.33
C CYS A 13 7.13 -9.28 0.25
N ARG A 14 7.67 -8.21 0.84
CA ARG A 14 6.84 -7.09 1.32
C ARG A 14 6.14 -6.35 0.18
N LEU A 15 6.82 -6.19 -0.96
CA LEU A 15 6.22 -5.58 -2.14
C LEU A 15 5.11 -6.46 -2.73
N ASP A 16 5.31 -7.77 -2.75
CA ASP A 16 4.29 -8.73 -3.18
C ASP A 16 3.08 -8.75 -2.22
N GLU A 17 3.30 -8.60 -0.90
CA GLU A 17 2.22 -8.44 0.10
C GLU A 17 1.41 -7.17 -0.16
N VAL A 18 2.07 -6.02 -0.34
CA VAL A 18 1.41 -4.75 -0.71
C VAL A 18 0.62 -4.89 -2.00
N ARG A 19 1.22 -5.48 -3.05
CA ARG A 19 0.57 -5.70 -4.34
C ARG A 19 -0.64 -6.62 -4.21
N SER A 20 -0.50 -7.72 -3.47
CA SER A 20 -1.58 -8.70 -3.28
C SER A 20 -2.76 -8.03 -2.57
N SER A 21 -2.50 -7.26 -1.52
CA SER A 21 -3.53 -6.59 -0.73
C SER A 21 -4.23 -5.45 -1.49
N LEU A 22 -3.53 -4.77 -2.41
CA LEU A 22 -4.14 -3.79 -3.32
C LEU A 22 -5.04 -4.43 -4.40
N CYS A 23 -4.75 -5.68 -4.78
CA CYS A 23 -5.48 -6.41 -5.82
C CYS A 23 -6.49 -7.42 -5.27
N ASP A 24 -6.59 -7.54 -3.95
CA ASP A 24 -7.52 -8.45 -3.29
C ASP A 24 -8.96 -7.98 -3.57
N PRO A 25 -9.90 -8.87 -3.92
CA PRO A 25 -11.32 -8.56 -3.78
C PRO A 25 -11.59 -8.13 -2.34
N GLU A 26 -12.34 -7.05 -2.13
CA GLU A 26 -12.51 -6.39 -0.82
C GLU A 26 -11.24 -5.65 -0.31
N GLY A 27 -10.25 -5.45 -1.19
CA GLY A 27 -9.07 -4.62 -0.91
C GLY A 27 -9.35 -3.13 -1.00
N LEU A 28 -8.29 -2.32 -0.83
CA LEU A 28 -8.37 -0.85 -0.77
C LEU A 28 -9.13 -0.22 -1.95
N ARG A 29 -9.01 -0.81 -3.15
CA ARG A 29 -9.71 -0.32 -4.34
C ARG A 29 -11.23 -0.40 -4.18
N ASP A 30 -11.73 -1.52 -3.69
CA ASP A 30 -13.16 -1.74 -3.54
C ASP A 30 -13.73 -0.87 -2.40
N ASP A 31 -12.97 -0.73 -1.31
CA ASP A 31 -13.31 0.20 -0.22
C ASP A 31 -13.44 1.65 -0.73
N LEU A 32 -12.49 2.12 -1.55
CA LEU A 32 -12.53 3.46 -2.13
C LEU A 32 -13.72 3.65 -3.09
N LEU A 33 -14.03 2.64 -3.91
CA LEU A 33 -15.19 2.68 -4.81
C LEU A 33 -16.51 2.71 -4.02
N ARG A 34 -16.58 1.99 -2.90
CA ARG A 34 -17.72 2.01 -1.99
C ARG A 34 -17.89 3.39 -1.36
N LEU A 35 -16.83 3.96 -0.79
CA LEU A 35 -16.85 5.32 -0.22
C LEU A 35 -17.26 6.36 -1.26
N HIS A 36 -16.73 6.27 -2.48
CA HIS A 36 -17.12 7.15 -3.58
C HIS A 36 -18.62 7.06 -3.89
N SER A 37 -19.18 5.85 -3.95
CA SER A 37 -20.59 5.62 -4.23
C SER A 37 -21.50 6.18 -3.13
N ILE A 38 -21.11 6.00 -1.86
CA ILE A 38 -21.83 6.56 -0.71
C ILE A 38 -21.78 8.09 -0.74
N ALA A 39 -20.59 8.68 -0.88
CA ALA A 39 -20.42 10.13 -0.95
C ALA A 39 -21.21 10.75 -2.11
N HIS A 40 -21.18 10.12 -3.28
CA HIS A 40 -21.97 10.55 -4.44
C HIS A 40 -23.48 10.54 -4.17
N THR A 41 -23.98 9.53 -3.46
CA THR A 41 -25.39 9.43 -3.09
C THR A 41 -25.78 10.49 -2.06
N LEU A 42 -24.93 10.73 -1.05
CA LEU A 42 -25.14 11.76 -0.03
C LEU A 42 -25.16 13.17 -0.63
N ILE A 43 -24.22 13.48 -1.53
CA ILE A 43 -24.07 14.82 -2.12
C ILE A 43 -25.21 15.13 -3.09
N ASN A 44 -25.61 14.16 -3.90
CA ASN A 44 -26.60 14.37 -4.96
C ASN A 44 -28.05 14.18 -4.47
N ASP A 45 -28.24 14.02 -3.17
CA ASP A 45 -29.54 13.86 -2.49
C ASP A 45 -30.48 12.88 -3.20
N ALA A 46 -29.89 11.84 -3.78
CA ALA A 46 -30.59 10.80 -4.52
C ALA A 46 -31.21 9.84 -3.51
N GLY A 47 -32.25 10.33 -2.81
CA GLY A 47 -33.09 9.62 -1.85
C GLY A 47 -32.37 8.52 -1.08
N LEU A 48 -31.86 8.81 0.12
CA LEU A 48 -31.29 7.81 1.02
C LEU A 48 -32.33 6.74 1.38
N THR A 49 -32.50 5.75 0.50
CA THR A 49 -32.75 4.38 0.93
C THR A 49 -31.40 3.77 1.26
N VAL A 50 -30.65 4.40 2.18
CA VAL A 50 -29.50 3.78 2.82
C VAL A 50 -30.08 2.80 3.83
N GLY A 51 -30.62 1.72 3.28
CA GLY A 51 -30.90 0.51 4.05
C GLY A 51 -29.57 0.02 4.58
N ALA A 52 -29.50 -0.12 5.90
CA ALA A 52 -28.51 -0.90 6.63
C ALA A 52 -27.07 -0.73 6.13
N GLN A 53 -26.43 0.40 6.43
CA GLN A 53 -24.98 0.34 6.60
C GLN A 53 -24.76 -0.23 8.01
N ASP A 54 -24.18 -1.42 8.10
CA ASP A 54 -23.80 -2.03 9.39
C ASP A 54 -22.73 -1.19 10.13
N GLU A 55 -22.00 -0.34 9.39
CA GLU A 55 -20.93 0.51 9.92
C GLU A 55 -21.12 1.98 9.49
N PRO A 56 -20.95 2.96 10.39
CA PRO A 56 -21.05 4.37 10.07
C PRO A 56 -20.08 4.77 8.94
N PHE A 57 -20.53 5.65 8.03
CA PHE A 57 -19.70 6.14 6.91
C PHE A 57 -18.37 6.75 7.38
N VAL A 58 -18.37 7.46 8.52
CA VAL A 58 -17.17 8.08 9.09
C VAL A 58 -16.17 7.04 9.59
N ASP A 59 -16.66 5.92 10.13
CA ASP A 59 -15.81 4.83 10.60
C ASP A 59 -15.18 4.10 9.40
N GLN A 60 -15.96 3.83 8.35
CA GLN A 60 -15.45 3.30 7.08
C GLN A 60 -14.39 4.20 6.43
N VAL A 61 -14.55 5.52 6.49
CA VAL A 61 -13.52 6.47 6.00
C VAL A 61 -12.25 6.35 6.82
N SER A 62 -12.38 6.24 8.15
CA SER A 62 -11.24 6.12 9.07
C SER A 62 -10.47 4.82 8.81
N ASP A 63 -11.16 3.69 8.65
CA ASP A 63 -10.54 2.41 8.34
C ASP A 63 -9.77 2.42 7.02
N VAL A 64 -10.31 3.10 6.00
CA VAL A 64 -9.64 3.25 4.72
C VAL A 64 -8.39 4.11 4.83
N ILE A 65 -8.42 5.18 5.64
CA ILE A 65 -7.24 6.00 5.93
C ILE A 65 -6.17 5.16 6.65
N ASP A 66 -6.55 4.40 7.67
CA ASP A 66 -5.63 3.54 8.41
C ASP A 66 -4.97 2.47 7.51
N LYS A 67 -5.76 1.87 6.60
CA LYS A 67 -5.23 0.96 5.57
C LYS A 67 -4.21 1.66 4.66
N ILE A 68 -4.49 2.89 4.20
CA ILE A 68 -3.56 3.67 3.37
C ILE A 68 -2.26 3.95 4.13
N ASP A 69 -2.34 4.38 5.39
CA ASP A 69 -1.18 4.67 6.21
C ASP A 69 -0.30 3.43 6.42
N GLN A 70 -0.92 2.26 6.59
CA GLN A 70 -0.20 0.99 6.65
C GLN A 70 0.56 0.70 5.34
N TYR A 71 -0.06 0.87 4.17
CA TYR A 71 0.63 0.70 2.89
C TYR A 71 1.79 1.67 2.71
N VAL A 72 1.61 2.94 3.12
CA VAL A 72 2.67 3.94 3.08
C VAL A 72 3.84 3.51 3.96
N ALA A 73 3.57 3.04 5.18
CA ALA A 73 4.61 2.55 6.08
C ALA A 73 5.38 1.35 5.47
N ASP A 74 4.68 0.41 4.84
CA ASP A 74 5.31 -0.75 4.21
C ASP A 74 6.20 -0.36 3.01
N LEU A 75 5.71 0.56 2.16
CA LEU A 75 6.47 1.10 1.03
C LEU A 75 7.70 1.90 1.49
N LEU A 76 7.57 2.70 2.55
CA LEU A 76 8.70 3.40 3.16
C LEU A 76 9.72 2.42 3.71
N SER A 77 9.28 1.34 4.36
CA SER A 77 10.19 0.31 4.85
C SER A 77 10.95 -0.39 3.72
N ILE A 78 10.28 -0.65 2.58
CA ILE A 78 10.93 -1.15 1.36
C ILE A 78 11.96 -0.15 0.84
N ARG A 79 11.59 1.13 0.75
CA ARG A 79 12.48 2.22 0.32
C ARG A 79 13.73 2.28 1.20
N ASP A 80 13.60 2.21 2.51
CA ASP A 80 14.73 2.29 3.44
C ASP A 80 15.72 1.14 3.28
N VAL A 81 15.26 -0.05 2.87
CA VAL A 81 16.15 -1.18 2.53
C VAL A 81 16.86 -0.96 1.20
N LEU A 82 16.22 -0.27 0.24
CA LEU A 82 16.80 0.00 -1.07
C LEU A 82 17.72 1.23 -1.07
N GLN A 83 17.49 2.21 -0.20
CA GLN A 83 18.23 3.47 -0.16
C GLN A 83 19.77 3.28 -0.08
N PRO A 84 20.33 2.34 0.72
CA PRO A 84 21.76 2.10 0.74
C PRO A 84 22.35 1.61 -0.60
N LEU A 85 21.53 1.01 -1.47
CA LEU A 85 21.99 0.55 -2.79
C LEU A 85 22.26 1.73 -3.75
N GLU A 86 21.75 2.93 -3.45
CA GLU A 86 22.12 4.15 -4.19
C GLU A 86 23.63 4.43 -4.11
N ALA A 87 24.30 4.02 -3.02
CA ALA A 87 25.74 4.16 -2.87
C ALA A 87 26.55 3.25 -3.84
N LEU A 88 25.91 2.24 -4.45
CA LEU A 88 26.51 1.43 -5.52
C LEU A 88 26.54 2.16 -6.85
N ARG A 89 25.90 3.33 -6.97
CA ARG A 89 26.02 4.22 -8.12
C ARG A 89 27.48 4.67 -8.17
N SER A 90 28.28 3.89 -8.88
CA SER A 90 29.71 4.11 -9.03
C SER A 90 29.90 5.55 -9.50
N ASP A 91 30.64 6.36 -8.74
CA ASP A 91 31.40 7.43 -9.37
C ASP A 91 32.28 6.71 -10.39
N SER A 92 31.87 6.76 -11.67
CA SER A 92 32.76 6.32 -12.73
C SER A 92 34.04 7.13 -12.52
N PRO A 93 35.21 6.49 -12.40
CA PRO A 93 36.46 7.20 -12.42
C PRO A 93 36.58 7.84 -13.80
N THR A 94 36.07 9.06 -13.92
CA THR A 94 36.44 9.99 -14.97
C THR A 94 37.90 10.34 -14.70
N CYS A 95 38.77 9.47 -15.20
CA CYS A 95 39.89 9.80 -16.07
C CYS A 95 40.88 8.62 -15.98
N PHE A 96 40.75 7.62 -16.85
CA PHE A 96 41.95 6.97 -17.35
C PHE A 96 42.59 7.99 -18.30
N ASP A 97 43.46 8.85 -17.75
CA ASP A 97 44.29 9.72 -18.58
C ASP A 97 45.34 8.83 -19.24
N GLY A 98 45.08 8.48 -20.48
CA GLY A 98 46.05 7.85 -21.35
C GLY A 98 46.85 8.93 -22.05
N ARG A 99 48.05 9.24 -21.54
CA ARG A 99 49.27 9.47 -22.35
C ARG A 99 50.50 9.66 -21.47
#